data_AF-K9IHR0-F1
#
_entry.id   AF-K9IHR0-F1
#
_cell.length_a   1.000
_cell.length_b   1.000
_cell.length_c   1.000
_cell.angle_alpha   90.00
_cell.angle_beta   90.00
_cell.angle_gamma   90.00
#
_symmetry.space_group_name_H-M   'P 1'
#
loop_
_entity.id
_entity.type
_entity.pdbx_description
1 polymer ?
#
loop_
_entity_poly.entity_id
_entity_poly.type
_entity_poly.pdbx_seq_one_letter_code
_entity_poly.pdbx_strand_id
1 'polypeptide(L)'
;MPPKKDVPVKKPVGPTIPKPATKPAAGTPPAKTKAEPAAAVHPAPAKTQEPPIDLSKVVIEFNKDQLEEFKEAFELFDRVGDGKIQYSQCGDLMRALGQNPTNAEVLKVLGNPKSDELKSRRVDFETFLPMLQAVSKNRDQGTYEDYLEGLRVFDKEGNGKVMGAELRHVLTTLGEKMTEEEVETVLAGHEDSNGCINYEAFLKHILSV
;
A
#
# COMPACT_ATOMS: atom_id res chain seq x y z
N MET A 1 49.19 -57.78 -23.48
CA MET A 1 48.36 -59.01 -23.39
C MET A 1 46.91 -58.62 -23.12
N PRO A 2 45.92 -59.45 -23.47
CA PRO A 2 44.89 -59.00 -24.43
C PRO A 2 43.47 -58.77 -23.86
N PRO A 3 42.61 -58.06 -24.62
CA PRO A 3 41.17 -57.94 -24.35
C PRO A 3 40.36 -59.17 -24.83
N LYS A 4 39.12 -59.27 -24.36
CA LYS A 4 38.03 -60.10 -24.93
C LYS A 4 36.86 -59.15 -25.22
N LYS A 5 36.59 -58.80 -26.48
CA LYS A 5 35.66 -59.47 -27.43
C LYS A 5 34.24 -59.59 -26.86
N ASP A 6 33.28 -58.77 -27.33
CA ASP A 6 32.38 -58.99 -28.50
C ASP A 6 31.47 -60.23 -28.30
N VAL A 7 30.16 -60.27 -28.61
CA VAL A 7 29.39 -59.75 -29.78
C VAL A 7 27.88 -59.44 -29.39
N PRO A 8 26.82 -59.30 -30.26
CA PRO A 8 26.11 -58.00 -30.34
C PRO A 8 24.53 -57.97 -30.28
N VAL A 9 24.01 -56.73 -30.17
CA VAL A 9 22.86 -56.10 -30.91
C VAL A 9 21.73 -56.96 -31.53
N LYS A 10 20.46 -56.59 -31.25
CA LYS A 10 19.43 -56.22 -32.27
C LYS A 10 18.13 -55.59 -31.73
N LYS A 11 17.69 -54.50 -32.37
CA LYS A 11 16.30 -53.96 -32.38
C LYS A 11 15.56 -54.45 -33.64
N PRO A 12 14.22 -54.51 -33.61
CA PRO A 12 13.38 -53.78 -34.59
C PRO A 12 12.20 -53.04 -33.89
N VAL A 13 11.83 -51.79 -34.22
CA VAL A 13 11.01 -51.33 -35.37
C VAL A 13 9.63 -51.99 -35.45
N GLY A 14 8.55 -51.21 -35.29
CA GLY A 14 7.14 -51.67 -35.38
C GLY A 14 6.42 -51.15 -36.63
N PRO A 15 5.07 -51.30 -36.72
CA PRO A 15 4.27 -50.41 -37.57
C PRO A 15 2.86 -49.98 -37.03
N THR A 16 2.53 -48.73 -37.36
CA THR A 16 1.23 -48.06 -37.66
C THR A 16 -0.17 -48.59 -37.24
N ILE A 17 -0.93 -47.63 -36.70
CA ILE A 17 -2.39 -47.37 -36.62
C ILE A 17 -3.31 -48.08 -37.66
N PRO A 18 -4.56 -48.41 -37.27
CA PRO A 18 -5.72 -47.97 -38.06
C PRO A 18 -6.80 -47.23 -37.22
N LYS A 19 -7.50 -46.30 -37.88
CA LYS A 19 -8.70 -45.60 -37.39
C LYS A 19 -9.87 -45.99 -38.28
N PRO A 20 -11.08 -46.16 -37.74
CA PRO A 20 -12.25 -45.64 -38.44
C PRO A 20 -13.18 -44.85 -37.51
N ALA A 21 -13.99 -43.97 -38.10
CA ALA A 21 -15.06 -43.25 -37.42
C ALA A 21 -16.41 -43.76 -37.91
N THR A 22 -17.45 -43.72 -37.06
CA THR A 22 -18.76 -43.08 -37.34
C THR A 22 -19.72 -43.16 -36.14
N LYS A 23 -20.48 -42.08 -35.91
CA LYS A 23 -21.73 -41.97 -35.11
C LYS A 23 -22.92 -42.63 -35.90
N PRO A 24 -24.16 -42.78 -35.36
CA PRO A 24 -24.85 -42.08 -34.24
C PRO A 24 -25.21 -43.06 -33.08
N ALA A 25 -26.16 -42.85 -32.13
CA ALA A 25 -27.24 -41.86 -31.96
C ALA A 25 -27.67 -41.62 -30.48
N ALA A 26 -28.58 -40.65 -30.31
CA ALA A 26 -29.63 -40.46 -29.29
C ALA A 26 -29.47 -41.03 -27.84
N GLY A 27 -29.38 -40.11 -26.88
CA GLY A 27 -29.66 -40.31 -25.45
C GLY A 27 -29.81 -38.96 -24.73
N THR A 28 -31.00 -38.65 -24.24
CA THR A 28 -31.41 -37.31 -23.74
C THR A 28 -30.76 -36.95 -22.39
N PRO A 29 -30.34 -35.68 -22.14
CA PRO A 29 -29.71 -35.29 -20.87
C PRO A 29 -30.73 -35.01 -19.75
N PRO A 30 -30.47 -35.42 -18.49
CA PRO A 30 -31.27 -35.01 -17.35
C PRO A 30 -30.85 -33.65 -16.77
N ALA A 31 -31.86 -32.80 -16.59
CA ALA A 31 -32.01 -31.74 -15.58
C ALA A 31 -30.80 -30.85 -15.20
N LYS A 32 -30.91 -29.56 -15.57
CA LYS A 32 -30.20 -28.46 -14.88
C LYS A 32 -30.79 -28.25 -13.49
N THR A 33 -30.02 -28.42 -12.42
CA THR A 33 -30.40 -27.90 -11.10
C THR A 33 -29.98 -26.44 -11.01
N LYS A 34 -30.96 -25.56 -10.83
CA LYS A 34 -30.78 -24.11 -10.68
C LYS A 34 -30.34 -23.79 -9.24
N ALA A 35 -29.18 -23.15 -9.09
CA ALA A 35 -28.76 -22.49 -7.86
C ALA A 35 -28.18 -21.11 -8.21
N GLU A 36 -28.81 -20.08 -7.68
CA GLU A 36 -28.53 -18.66 -7.89
C GLU A 36 -28.95 -17.96 -6.58
N PRO A 37 -28.33 -16.85 -6.14
CA PRO A 37 -27.16 -16.15 -6.69
C PRO A 37 -25.94 -16.20 -5.76
N ALA A 38 -24.80 -15.73 -6.27
CA ALA A 38 -23.68 -15.32 -5.42
C ALA A 38 -24.09 -14.16 -4.49
N ALA A 39 -23.50 -14.08 -3.30
CA ALA A 39 -23.68 -12.95 -2.40
C ALA A 39 -23.34 -11.64 -3.13
N ALA A 40 -24.21 -10.65 -3.01
CA ALA A 40 -24.10 -9.41 -3.77
C ALA A 40 -22.79 -8.69 -3.43
N VAL A 41 -21.94 -8.50 -4.44
CA VAL A 41 -20.92 -7.46 -4.42
C VAL A 41 -21.66 -6.14 -4.26
N HIS A 42 -21.53 -5.50 -3.11
CA HIS A 42 -22.00 -4.13 -2.95
C HIS A 42 -21.28 -3.28 -4.01
N PRO A 43 -22.00 -2.59 -4.92
CA PRO A 43 -21.35 -1.62 -5.77
C PRO A 43 -20.74 -0.57 -4.85
N ALA A 44 -19.44 -0.29 -5.03
CA ALA A 44 -18.77 0.78 -4.30
C ALA A 44 -19.62 2.06 -4.46
N PRO A 45 -20.01 2.74 -3.37
CA PRO A 45 -20.78 3.97 -3.49
C PRO A 45 -19.99 4.94 -4.36
N ALA A 46 -20.67 5.53 -5.34
CA ALA A 46 -20.05 6.51 -6.23
C ALA A 46 -19.35 7.56 -5.37
N LYS A 47 -18.08 7.88 -5.69
CA LYS A 47 -17.30 8.86 -4.94
C LYS A 47 -18.05 10.19 -4.93
N THR A 48 -18.75 10.48 -3.84
CA THR A 48 -19.21 11.83 -3.53
C THR A 48 -17.95 12.65 -3.40
N GLN A 49 -17.64 13.41 -4.45
CA GLN A 49 -16.47 14.28 -4.46
C GLN A 49 -16.71 15.34 -3.38
N GLU A 50 -16.06 15.16 -2.24
CA GLU A 50 -16.09 16.15 -1.16
C GLU A 50 -15.68 17.50 -1.75
N PRO A 51 -16.34 18.60 -1.35
CA PRO A 51 -16.02 19.92 -1.89
C PRO A 51 -14.53 20.21 -1.67
N PRO A 52 -13.85 20.86 -2.65
CA PRO A 52 -12.45 21.24 -2.51
C PRO A 52 -12.23 22.00 -1.20
N ILE A 53 -11.13 21.70 -0.50
CA ILE A 53 -10.78 22.42 0.73
C ILE A 53 -10.49 23.87 0.34
N ASP A 54 -11.32 24.78 0.83
CA ASP A 54 -11.14 26.21 0.62
C ASP A 54 -10.05 26.73 1.58
N LEU A 55 -8.80 26.56 1.15
CA LEU A 55 -7.60 26.98 1.90
C LEU A 55 -7.65 28.48 2.28
N SER A 56 -8.34 29.32 1.48
CA SER A 56 -8.50 30.75 1.75
C SER A 56 -9.36 31.04 2.99
N LYS A 57 -10.12 30.06 3.47
CA LYS A 57 -10.93 30.16 4.70
C LYS A 57 -10.26 29.49 5.92
N VAL A 58 -9.09 28.89 5.75
CA VAL A 58 -8.37 28.23 6.85
C VAL A 58 -7.71 29.31 7.72
N VAL A 59 -8.26 29.52 8.91
CA VAL A 59 -7.65 30.37 9.94
C VAL A 59 -6.39 29.69 10.46
N ILE A 60 -5.24 30.37 10.29
CA ILE A 60 -3.95 29.98 10.86
C ILE A 60 -3.97 30.27 12.35
N GLU A 61 -3.75 29.24 13.15
CA GLU A 61 -3.80 29.24 14.63
C GLU A 61 -2.43 28.92 15.25
N PHE A 62 -1.39 28.80 14.43
CA PHE A 62 -0.01 28.59 14.87
C PHE A 62 0.55 29.83 15.57
N ASN A 63 1.30 29.61 16.66
CA ASN A 63 2.00 30.68 17.36
C ASN A 63 3.29 31.09 16.62
N LYS A 64 3.94 32.17 17.06
CA LYS A 64 5.14 32.69 16.38
C LYS A 64 6.29 31.67 16.35
N ASP A 65 6.51 30.95 17.44
CA ASP A 65 7.63 30.02 17.57
C ASP A 65 7.44 28.81 16.64
N GLN A 66 6.20 28.31 16.54
CA GLN A 66 5.81 27.29 15.55
C GLN A 66 5.98 27.77 14.11
N LEU A 67 5.62 29.03 13.82
CA LEU A 67 5.80 29.60 12.48
C LEU A 67 7.29 29.75 12.11
N GLU A 68 8.16 30.03 13.08
CA GLU A 68 9.62 30.05 12.88
C GLU A 68 10.17 28.63 12.66
N GLU A 69 9.79 27.65 13.49
CA GLU A 69 10.15 26.23 13.32
C GLU A 69 9.69 25.67 11.95
N PHE A 70 8.45 25.95 11.55
CA PHE A 70 7.91 25.49 10.26
C PHE A 70 8.64 26.15 9.08
N LYS A 71 9.12 27.38 9.24
CA LYS A 71 9.88 28.08 8.21
C LYS A 71 11.30 27.50 8.09
N GLU A 72 11.97 27.24 9.21
CA GLU A 72 13.28 26.57 9.21
C GLU A 72 13.19 25.17 8.56
N ALA A 73 12.18 24.38 8.92
CA ALA A 73 11.91 23.10 8.28
C ALA A 73 11.62 23.24 6.77
N PHE A 74 10.83 24.24 6.35
CA PHE A 74 10.55 24.49 4.93
C PHE A 74 11.83 24.86 4.15
N GLU A 75 12.71 25.68 4.73
CA GLU A 75 13.99 26.07 4.13
C GLU A 75 14.94 24.87 3.94
N LEU A 76 14.91 23.86 4.84
CA LEU A 76 15.66 22.61 4.66
C LEU A 76 15.18 21.76 3.47
N PHE A 77 13.92 21.91 3.06
CA PHE A 77 13.35 21.21 1.90
C PHE A 77 13.52 21.98 0.58
N ASP A 78 13.80 23.29 0.61
CA ASP A 78 14.06 24.10 -0.59
C ASP A 78 15.49 23.86 -1.12
N ARG A 79 15.60 22.90 -2.05
CA ARG A 79 16.85 22.56 -2.73
C ARG A 79 17.34 23.62 -3.74
N VAL A 80 16.54 24.64 -4.03
CA VAL A 80 16.84 25.68 -5.04
C VAL A 80 17.21 27.01 -4.39
N GLY A 81 16.64 27.31 -3.22
CA GLY A 81 16.90 28.53 -2.46
C GLY A 81 16.12 29.76 -2.95
N ASP A 82 14.95 29.56 -3.58
CA ASP A 82 14.03 30.62 -4.04
C ASP A 82 12.75 30.74 -3.19
N GLY A 83 12.74 30.12 -2.01
CA GLY A 83 11.66 30.15 -1.03
C GLY A 83 10.51 29.18 -1.33
N LYS A 84 10.78 28.07 -2.03
CA LYS A 84 9.73 27.17 -2.55
C LYS A 84 10.09 25.68 -2.49
N ILE A 85 9.09 24.81 -2.34
CA ILE A 85 9.25 23.35 -2.41
C ILE A 85 8.39 22.75 -3.52
N GLN A 86 8.75 21.58 -4.06
CA GLN A 86 7.89 20.86 -5.02
C GLN A 86 6.65 20.29 -4.34
N TYR A 87 5.54 20.19 -5.08
CA TYR A 87 4.29 19.59 -4.57
C TYR A 87 4.50 18.16 -4.05
N SER A 88 5.40 17.38 -4.66
CA SER A 88 5.78 16.06 -4.17
C SER A 88 6.46 16.05 -2.80
N GLN A 89 7.09 17.16 -2.38
CA GLN A 89 7.77 17.27 -1.09
C GLN A 89 6.82 17.70 0.05
N CYS A 90 5.61 18.17 -0.26
CA CYS A 90 4.70 18.71 0.75
C CYS A 90 4.26 17.66 1.78
N GLY A 91 4.03 16.41 1.37
CA GLY A 91 3.68 15.32 2.28
C GLY A 91 4.83 14.98 3.25
N ASP A 92 6.06 14.95 2.75
CA ASP A 92 7.25 14.66 3.54
C ASP A 92 7.54 15.79 4.55
N LEU A 93 7.36 17.05 4.15
CA LEU A 93 7.47 18.19 5.08
C LEU A 93 6.37 18.16 6.14
N MET A 94 5.11 17.84 5.80
CA MET A 94 4.04 17.69 6.79
C MET A 94 4.38 16.60 7.83
N ARG A 95 5.01 15.50 7.40
CA ARG A 95 5.48 14.41 8.27
C ARG A 95 6.68 14.81 9.11
N ALA A 96 7.63 15.56 8.56
CA ALA A 96 8.73 16.16 9.32
C ALA A 96 8.25 17.14 10.40
N LEU A 97 7.09 17.78 10.19
CA LEU A 97 6.39 18.65 11.14
C LEU A 97 5.41 17.89 12.06
N GLY A 98 5.62 16.59 12.27
CA GLY A 98 4.88 15.76 13.22
C GLY A 98 3.41 15.50 12.87
N GLN A 99 2.99 15.73 11.62
CA GLN A 99 1.64 15.39 11.15
C GLN A 99 1.67 14.06 10.40
N ASN A 100 0.63 13.23 10.55
CA ASN A 100 0.54 11.92 9.90
C ASN A 100 -0.56 11.87 8.80
N PRO A 101 -0.52 12.71 7.75
CA PRO A 101 -1.52 12.66 6.69
C PRO A 101 -1.33 11.44 5.77
N THR A 102 -2.46 10.86 5.38
CA THR A 102 -2.53 9.93 4.24
C THR A 102 -2.16 10.65 2.94
N ASN A 103 -1.72 9.89 1.93
CA ASN A 103 -1.39 10.46 0.63
C ASN A 103 -2.64 11.03 -0.07
N ALA A 104 -3.83 10.44 0.15
CA ALA A 104 -5.10 11.00 -0.27
C ALA A 104 -5.38 12.39 0.33
N GLU A 105 -5.11 12.61 1.62
CA GLU A 105 -5.24 13.93 2.26
C GLU A 105 -4.24 14.95 1.72
N VAL A 106 -2.97 14.56 1.55
CA VAL A 106 -1.94 15.42 0.93
C VAL A 106 -2.40 15.85 -0.47
N LEU A 107 -2.89 14.93 -1.29
CA LEU A 107 -3.44 15.26 -2.61
C LEU A 107 -4.68 16.16 -2.52
N LYS A 108 -5.57 15.95 -1.54
CA LYS A 108 -6.77 16.77 -1.32
C LYS A 108 -6.43 18.21 -0.96
N VAL A 109 -5.47 18.45 -0.05
CA VAL A 109 -5.02 19.83 0.30
C VAL A 109 -4.21 20.49 -0.83
N LEU A 110 -3.52 19.71 -1.67
CA LEU A 110 -2.87 20.22 -2.90
C LEU A 110 -3.86 20.49 -4.06
N GLY A 111 -5.16 20.24 -3.88
CA GLY A 111 -6.19 20.48 -4.90
C GLY A 111 -6.32 19.38 -5.96
N ASN A 112 -5.94 18.15 -5.64
CA ASN A 112 -5.92 16.96 -6.52
C ASN A 112 -5.09 17.18 -7.82
N PRO A 113 -3.79 17.52 -7.71
CA PRO A 113 -2.91 17.74 -8.85
C PRO A 113 -2.68 16.45 -9.66
N LYS A 114 -2.38 16.58 -10.95
CA LYS A 114 -1.93 15.45 -11.77
C LYS A 114 -0.49 15.05 -11.43
N SER A 115 -0.09 13.82 -11.78
CA SER A 115 1.28 13.31 -11.54
C SER A 115 2.40 14.19 -12.13
N ASP A 116 2.16 14.84 -13.26
CA ASP A 116 3.13 15.77 -13.86
C ASP A 116 3.22 17.08 -13.05
N GLU A 117 2.11 17.53 -12.48
CA GLU A 117 2.03 18.74 -11.65
C GLU A 117 2.72 18.55 -10.31
N LEU A 118 2.65 17.35 -9.71
CA LEU A 118 3.39 17.02 -8.48
C LEU A 118 4.91 17.24 -8.59
N LYS A 119 5.48 17.04 -9.78
CA LYS A 119 6.92 17.20 -10.05
C LYS A 119 7.30 18.58 -10.61
N SER A 120 6.38 19.25 -11.29
CA SER A 120 6.63 20.53 -11.97
C SER A 120 6.14 21.76 -11.19
N ARG A 121 5.06 21.64 -10.41
CA ARG A 121 4.56 22.73 -9.56
C ARG A 121 5.38 22.83 -8.28
N ARG A 122 5.52 24.06 -7.81
CA ARG A 122 6.16 24.43 -6.56
C ARG A 122 5.26 25.36 -5.77
N VAL A 123 5.34 25.28 -4.44
CA VAL A 123 4.56 26.05 -3.47
C VAL A 123 5.52 26.88 -2.63
N ASP A 124 5.12 28.09 -2.24
CA ASP A 124 5.82 28.91 -1.26
C ASP A 124 5.29 28.67 0.16
N PHE A 125 6.00 29.19 1.16
CA PHE A 125 5.65 28.99 2.57
C PHE A 125 4.26 29.54 2.93
N GLU A 126 3.89 30.72 2.42
CA GLU A 126 2.58 31.33 2.69
C GLU A 126 1.42 30.48 2.13
N THR A 127 1.60 29.86 0.97
CA THR A 127 0.62 28.94 0.38
C THR A 127 0.61 27.56 1.05
N PHE A 128 1.73 27.12 1.63
CA PHE A 128 1.83 25.85 2.37
C PHE A 128 1.17 25.90 3.76
N LEU A 129 1.26 27.02 4.48
CA LEU A 129 0.72 27.15 5.84
C LEU A 129 -0.77 26.78 5.99
N PRO A 130 -1.70 27.23 5.11
CA PRO A 130 -3.10 26.78 5.11
C PRO A 130 -3.27 25.26 4.92
N MET A 131 -2.39 24.62 4.13
CA MET A 131 -2.44 23.18 3.90
C MET A 131 -2.03 22.40 5.15
N LEU A 132 -0.93 22.82 5.79
CA LEU A 132 -0.48 22.26 7.07
C LEU A 132 -1.53 22.45 8.17
N GLN A 133 -2.15 23.64 8.24
CA GLN A 133 -3.21 23.93 9.20
C GLN A 133 -4.48 23.09 8.98
N ALA A 134 -4.83 22.80 7.71
CA ALA A 134 -5.94 21.92 7.38
C ALA A 134 -5.67 20.46 7.80
N VAL A 135 -4.46 19.95 7.56
CA VAL A 135 -4.03 18.61 8.01
C VAL A 135 -4.00 18.52 9.54
N SER A 136 -3.41 19.52 10.22
CA SER A 136 -3.30 19.56 11.68
C SER A 136 -4.66 19.64 12.41
N LYS A 137 -5.70 20.10 11.72
CA LYS A 137 -7.08 20.09 12.23
C LYS A 137 -7.80 18.76 12.03
N ASN A 138 -7.28 17.82 11.22
CA ASN A 138 -7.85 16.49 11.15
C ASN A 138 -7.48 15.67 12.40
N ARG A 139 -8.50 15.23 13.13
CA ARG A 139 -8.38 14.39 14.34
C ARG A 139 -8.75 12.93 14.10
N ASP A 140 -9.21 12.59 12.89
CA ASP A 140 -9.63 11.24 12.52
C ASP A 140 -8.43 10.43 11.98
N GLN A 141 -7.45 10.20 12.86
CA GLN A 141 -6.22 9.44 12.58
C GLN A 141 -6.27 8.01 13.16
N GLY A 142 -7.45 7.55 13.60
CA GLY A 142 -7.60 6.28 14.32
C GLY A 142 -7.05 6.30 15.75
N THR A 143 -7.49 5.34 16.57
CA THR A 143 -6.98 5.11 17.93
C THR A 143 -6.04 3.90 17.97
N TYR A 144 -5.24 3.78 19.02
CA TYR A 144 -4.37 2.62 19.24
C TYR A 144 -5.13 1.27 19.12
N GLU A 145 -6.37 1.21 19.63
CA GLU A 145 -7.21 0.01 19.57
C GLU A 145 -7.65 -0.33 18.13
N ASP A 146 -7.91 0.69 17.29
CA ASP A 146 -8.28 0.47 15.88
C ASP A 146 -7.11 -0.16 15.10
N TYR A 147 -5.89 0.32 15.34
CA TYR A 147 -4.67 -0.28 14.77
C TYR A 147 -4.42 -1.69 15.33
N LEU A 148 -4.65 -1.90 16.63
CA LEU A 148 -4.45 -3.18 17.30
C LEU A 148 -5.37 -4.27 16.73
N GLU A 149 -6.67 -4.00 16.67
CA GLU A 149 -7.65 -4.92 16.10
C GLU A 149 -7.43 -5.11 14.58
N GLY A 150 -6.99 -4.07 13.86
CA GLY A 150 -6.61 -4.17 12.45
C GLY A 150 -5.48 -5.18 12.19
N LEU A 151 -4.44 -5.19 13.02
CA LEU A 151 -3.35 -6.19 12.92
C LEU A 151 -3.73 -7.56 13.47
N ARG A 152 -4.63 -7.62 14.47
CA ARG A 152 -5.13 -8.86 15.08
C ARG A 152 -5.81 -9.79 14.08
N VAL A 153 -6.41 -9.26 13.00
CA VAL A 153 -7.00 -10.06 11.91
C VAL A 153 -5.98 -11.02 11.26
N PHE A 154 -4.68 -10.71 11.33
CA PHE A 154 -3.60 -11.53 10.78
C PHE A 154 -2.96 -12.48 11.81
N ASP A 155 -3.24 -12.32 13.10
CA ASP A 155 -2.80 -13.25 14.15
C ASP A 155 -3.72 -14.47 14.20
N LYS A 156 -3.37 -15.47 13.38
CA LYS A 156 -4.12 -16.73 13.25
C LYS A 156 -4.04 -17.62 14.50
N GLU A 157 -3.06 -17.37 15.39
CA GLU A 157 -2.83 -18.18 16.58
C GLU A 157 -3.34 -17.53 17.87
N GLY A 158 -3.65 -16.22 17.83
CA GLY A 158 -4.05 -15.43 18.99
C GLY A 158 -2.92 -15.24 20.01
N ASN A 159 -1.66 -15.25 19.55
CA ASN A 159 -0.46 -15.28 20.39
C ASN A 159 0.20 -13.90 20.58
N GLY A 160 -0.35 -12.83 19.98
CA GLY A 160 0.20 -11.47 20.02
C GLY A 160 1.29 -11.21 18.97
N LYS A 161 1.39 -12.05 17.92
CA LYS A 161 2.37 -11.92 16.83
C LYS A 161 1.76 -12.17 15.46
N VAL A 162 2.38 -11.58 14.44
CA VAL A 162 2.10 -11.83 13.01
C VAL A 162 3.41 -12.18 12.31
N MET A 163 3.38 -13.05 11.30
CA MET A 163 4.56 -13.33 10.48
C MET A 163 5.02 -12.06 9.74
N GLY A 164 6.30 -11.72 9.81
CA GLY A 164 6.86 -10.54 9.13
C GLY A 164 6.64 -10.57 7.61
N ALA A 165 6.65 -11.75 6.99
CA ALA A 165 6.32 -11.92 5.57
C ALA A 165 4.84 -11.63 5.25
N GLU A 166 3.92 -11.91 6.17
CA GLU A 166 2.49 -11.58 6.00
C GLU A 166 2.25 -10.08 6.17
N LEU A 167 2.90 -9.45 7.16
CA LEU A 167 2.82 -8.00 7.34
C LEU A 167 3.42 -7.23 6.16
N ARG A 168 4.55 -7.68 5.58
CA ARG A 168 5.10 -7.13 4.32
C ARG A 168 4.08 -7.17 3.18
N HIS A 169 3.44 -8.33 3.00
CA HIS A 169 2.45 -8.50 1.96
C HIS A 169 1.22 -7.58 2.16
N VAL A 170 0.78 -7.40 3.41
CA VAL A 170 -0.33 -6.49 3.74
C VAL A 170 0.01 -5.04 3.37
N LEU A 171 1.15 -4.52 3.85
CA LEU A 171 1.56 -3.12 3.65
C LEU A 171 1.86 -2.76 2.18
N THR A 172 2.26 -3.74 1.36
CA THR A 172 2.52 -3.54 -0.08
C THR A 172 1.27 -3.77 -0.96
N THR A 173 0.17 -4.32 -0.44
CA THR A 173 -1.00 -4.68 -1.27
C THR A 173 -2.34 -4.07 -0.86
N LEU A 174 -2.55 -3.77 0.42
CA LEU A 174 -3.81 -3.23 0.95
C LEU A 174 -3.69 -1.73 1.25
N GLY A 175 -4.82 -1.02 1.19
CA GLY A 175 -4.89 0.42 1.50
C GLY A 175 -4.04 1.30 0.58
N GLU A 176 -3.37 2.30 1.15
CA GLU A 176 -2.33 3.07 0.47
C GLU A 176 -1.02 2.28 0.53
N LYS A 177 -0.64 1.71 -0.61
CA LYS A 177 0.48 0.77 -0.72
C LYS A 177 1.81 1.47 -0.50
N MET A 178 2.63 0.89 0.36
CA MET A 178 4.03 1.25 0.51
C MET A 178 4.90 0.51 -0.52
N THR A 179 6.07 1.06 -0.84
CA THR A 179 7.13 0.37 -1.59
C THR A 179 7.82 -0.68 -0.72
N GLU A 180 8.50 -1.65 -1.34
CA GLU A 180 9.21 -2.70 -0.60
C GLU A 180 10.33 -2.09 0.26
N GLU A 181 10.99 -1.04 -0.24
CA GLU A 181 12.05 -0.31 0.46
C GLU A 181 11.53 0.43 1.70
N GLU A 182 10.35 1.07 1.62
CA GLU A 182 9.70 1.70 2.77
C GLU A 182 9.28 0.66 3.81
N VAL A 183 8.68 -0.45 3.38
CA VAL A 183 8.24 -1.52 4.29
C VAL A 183 9.42 -2.17 5.00
N GLU A 184 10.51 -2.48 4.29
CA GLU A 184 11.70 -3.05 4.93
C GLU A 184 12.31 -2.06 5.94
N THR A 185 12.29 -0.75 5.64
CA THR A 185 12.72 0.29 6.59
C THR A 185 11.84 0.33 7.84
N VAL A 186 10.53 0.16 7.71
CA VAL A 186 9.57 0.17 8.83
C VAL A 186 9.62 -1.11 9.67
N LEU A 187 9.88 -2.27 9.07
CA LEU A 187 9.93 -3.56 9.78
C LEU A 187 11.34 -3.91 10.33
N ALA A 188 12.37 -3.18 9.93
CA ALA A 188 13.76 -3.40 10.34
C ALA A 188 13.90 -3.45 11.87
N GLY A 189 14.37 -4.58 12.41
CA GLY A 189 14.59 -4.77 13.84
C GLY A 189 13.35 -5.16 14.66
N HIS A 190 12.17 -5.29 14.05
CA HIS A 190 10.94 -5.73 14.74
C HIS A 190 10.69 -7.24 14.68
N GLU A 191 11.38 -7.96 13.80
CA GLU A 191 11.30 -9.42 13.72
C GLU A 191 12.15 -10.12 14.78
N ASP A 192 11.57 -11.14 15.40
CA ASP A 192 12.29 -12.08 16.24
C ASP A 192 13.02 -13.16 15.42
N SER A 193 13.76 -14.05 16.11
CA SER A 193 14.50 -15.15 15.49
C SER A 193 13.64 -16.15 14.69
N ASN A 194 12.31 -16.05 14.76
CA ASN A 194 11.36 -16.87 14.01
C ASN A 194 10.75 -16.13 12.81
N GLY A 195 11.12 -14.87 12.56
CA GLY A 195 10.52 -14.02 11.53
C GLY A 195 9.12 -13.53 11.91
N CYS A 196 8.82 -13.46 13.21
CA CYS A 196 7.54 -13.00 13.74
C CYS A 196 7.69 -11.62 14.40
N ILE A 197 6.66 -10.79 14.25
CA ILE A 197 6.60 -9.42 14.78
C ILE A 197 5.55 -9.38 15.88
N ASN A 198 5.93 -8.91 17.07
CA ASN A 198 4.95 -8.58 18.12
C ASN A 198 4.26 -7.25 17.76
N TYR A 199 3.01 -7.32 17.35
CA TYR A 199 2.32 -6.16 16.77
C TYR A 199 1.98 -5.08 17.80
N GLU A 200 1.80 -5.42 19.08
CA GLU A 200 1.68 -4.42 20.15
C GLU A 200 2.93 -3.56 20.33
N ALA A 201 4.12 -4.19 20.39
CA ALA A 201 5.39 -3.49 20.53
C ALA A 201 5.70 -2.65 19.28
N PHE A 202 5.36 -3.18 18.11
CA PHE A 202 5.47 -2.49 16.82
C PHE A 202 4.57 -1.24 16.75
N LEU A 203 3.29 -1.34 17.14
CA LEU A 203 2.38 -0.20 17.18
C LEU A 203 2.82 0.85 18.22
N LYS A 204 3.28 0.41 19.40
CA LYS A 204 3.86 1.32 20.41
C LYS A 204 5.11 2.03 19.90
N HIS A 205 5.89 1.41 19.01
CA HIS A 205 7.03 2.06 18.38
C HIS A 205 6.60 3.10 17.33
N ILE A 206 5.71 2.73 16.42
CA ILE A 206 5.25 3.62 15.33
C ILE A 206 4.45 4.81 15.85
N LEU A 207 3.60 4.60 16.86
CA LEU A 207 2.74 5.64 17.43
C LEU A 207 3.43 6.44 18.56
N SER A 208 4.71 6.18 18.84
CA SER A 208 5.53 6.96 19.77
C SER A 208 6.09 8.20 19.08
N VAL A 209 5.23 9.22 18.91
CA VAL A 209 5.58 10.56 18.42
C VAL A 209 5.81 11.52 19.59
#